data_AF-A0A7R7XHS1-F1
#
_entry.id   AF-A0A7R7XHS1-F1
#
_cell.length_a   1.000
_cell.length_b   1.000
_cell.length_c   1.000
_cell.angle_alpha   90.00
_cell.angle_beta   90.00
_cell.angle_gamma   90.00
#
_symmetry.space_group_name_H-M   'P 1'
#
loop_
_entity.id
_entity.type
_entity.pdbx_description
1 polymer ?
#
loop_
_entity_poly.entity_id
_entity_poly.type
_entity_poly.pdbx_seq_one_letter_code
_entity_poly.pdbx_strand_id
1 'polypeptide(L)'
;MRALLATPCQGAFGICDTPSHAVTPRCTTSSWWRIAWDTSMCKTRERTTTPIEAPSTTRYPTDPSKSTMAIDSILHQHGLTAHTPPLADLSDESITAKLKAPAPVTSERNLWAFWDSGFEAIAPWKQRNVINWVRRCGHRWSVRLLDTVPGSSSHIRHFLPREALPDAVWGGLMDGEHSGQHTSELVRLALLYHHGGVFMDVSILLLRDLEDLCWAPLEDENSSYRLSAWYHINMEQVFHSSLAARKHDPFLYRWMQVFLQMWKGRRDAAGLHKHPLVRHLDLFQIKVFNIPADKDWEGFNDYTAILLAFQRVARNRELDGGLDGPAYVQQHLHLLSVSDEMETGFVLGEQLTRLLTLPVEADGEEGETARQYVYNTLGCSSVANYHQGIKYIGVANPVATQWNLTPAEGHDSLQGSWGEQLRYGSVHYQQTRTLEPVKMKEVEATALGPFQVAD
;
A
#
# COMPACT_ATOMS: atom_id res chain seq x y z
N MET A 1 24.82 50.42 -17.68
CA MET A 1 25.64 51.38 -16.90
C MET A 1 25.08 51.41 -15.49
N ARG A 2 25.73 50.72 -14.53
CA ARG A 2 26.53 51.29 -13.41
C ARG A 2 25.68 52.28 -12.56
N ALA A 3 25.55 52.17 -11.23
CA ALA A 3 26.41 51.62 -10.19
C ALA A 3 25.54 51.40 -8.92
N LEU A 4 25.64 50.27 -8.21
CA LEU A 4 26.43 50.05 -6.97
C LEU A 4 26.02 50.96 -5.79
N LEU A 5 25.65 50.35 -4.67
CA LEU A 5 26.40 50.44 -3.42
C LEU A 5 26.16 49.18 -2.58
N ALA A 6 27.22 48.75 -1.92
CA ALA A 6 27.41 47.44 -1.34
C ALA A 6 27.85 47.55 0.14
N THR A 7 27.41 46.57 0.95
CA THR A 7 28.10 45.93 2.11
C THR A 7 28.45 46.78 3.37
N PRO A 8 28.73 46.18 4.57
CA PRO A 8 29.46 44.92 4.81
C PRO A 8 28.94 43.91 5.87
N CYS A 9 29.54 42.72 5.76
CA CYS A 9 29.53 41.56 6.64
C CYS A 9 30.35 41.74 7.93
N GLN A 10 30.01 40.97 8.96
CA GLN A 10 30.89 40.29 9.94
C GLN A 10 30.16 38.97 10.30
N GLY A 11 30.69 37.75 10.32
CA GLY A 11 32.06 37.26 10.33
C GLY A 11 32.35 36.53 11.65
N ALA A 12 32.14 35.21 11.73
CA ALA A 12 32.80 34.33 12.71
C ALA A 12 32.75 32.86 12.24
N PHE A 13 33.90 32.41 11.69
CA PHE A 13 34.23 31.00 11.46
C PHE A 13 34.81 30.40 12.75
N GLY A 14 34.46 29.15 13.04
CA GLY A 14 35.21 28.27 13.94
C GLY A 14 35.37 26.91 13.28
N ILE A 15 36.59 26.62 12.83
CA ILE A 15 37.03 25.33 12.26
C ILE A 15 37.60 24.49 13.41
N CYS A 16 37.21 23.22 13.49
CA CYS A 16 37.97 22.16 14.18
C CYS A 16 37.90 20.88 13.33
N ASP A 17 39.06 20.42 12.89
CA ASP A 17 39.34 19.23 12.08
C ASP A 17 39.65 18.02 12.99
N THR A 18 38.94 16.88 12.87
CA THR A 18 39.38 15.52 12.41
C THR A 18 38.95 14.41 13.42
N PRO A 19 39.01 13.09 13.11
CA PRO A 19 38.37 12.39 11.99
C PRO A 19 37.68 11.05 12.42
N SER A 20 37.07 10.37 11.44
CA SER A 20 36.75 8.92 11.40
C SER A 20 35.66 8.35 12.33
N HIS A 21 34.46 8.16 11.77
CA HIS A 21 33.70 6.92 11.92
C HIS A 21 32.93 6.64 10.63
N ALA A 22 32.92 5.37 10.22
CA ALA A 22 32.36 4.85 8.99
C ALA A 22 30.88 5.26 8.84
N VAL A 23 30.59 6.01 7.77
CA VAL A 23 29.23 6.33 7.34
C VAL A 23 28.79 5.20 6.41
N THR A 24 27.86 4.37 6.89
CA THR A 24 27.02 3.54 6.02
C THR A 24 26.25 4.46 5.07
N PRO A 25 26.15 4.15 3.76
CA PRO A 25 25.40 4.98 2.85
C PRO A 25 23.92 4.90 3.24
N ARG A 26 23.39 6.00 3.78
CA ARG A 26 21.94 6.20 3.87
C ARG A 26 21.42 6.27 2.44
N CYS A 27 20.65 5.27 2.03
CA CYS A 27 19.73 5.38 0.89
C CYS A 27 18.69 6.45 1.25
N THR A 28 19.00 7.72 0.99
CA THR A 28 17.99 8.79 1.00
C THR A 28 17.19 8.67 -0.29
N THR A 29 16.11 7.88 -0.26
CA THR A 29 15.22 7.68 -1.40
C THR A 29 14.13 8.74 -1.46
N SER A 30 14.30 9.71 -2.37
CA SER A 30 13.21 10.47 -3.00
C SER A 30 13.46 10.67 -4.50
N SER A 31 14.10 9.70 -5.15
CA SER A 31 14.67 9.86 -6.50
C SER A 31 13.65 9.75 -7.64
N TRP A 32 12.48 9.12 -7.48
CA TRP A 32 11.52 9.03 -8.60
C TRP A 32 10.71 10.30 -8.83
N TRP A 33 10.45 11.11 -7.78
CA TRP A 33 9.83 12.43 -7.94
C TRP A 33 10.70 13.39 -8.77
N ARG A 34 12.03 13.23 -8.74
CA ARG A 34 12.95 14.05 -9.55
C ARG A 34 12.99 13.61 -11.01
N ILE A 35 12.96 12.30 -11.29
CA ILE A 35 12.98 11.77 -12.66
C ILE A 35 11.69 12.14 -13.43
N ALA A 36 10.53 12.13 -12.76
CA ALA A 36 9.27 12.54 -13.38
C ALA A 36 9.17 14.06 -13.65
N TRP A 37 10.00 14.88 -13.01
CA TRP A 37 10.02 16.34 -13.19
C TRP A 37 11.00 16.78 -14.30
N ASP A 38 12.15 16.12 -14.40
CA ASP A 38 13.26 16.55 -15.27
C ASP A 38 12.99 16.34 -16.78
N THR A 39 12.05 15.47 -17.14
CA THR A 39 11.67 15.23 -18.55
C THR A 39 10.85 16.37 -19.16
N SER A 40 10.43 17.38 -18.39
CA SER A 40 9.63 18.52 -18.87
C SER A 40 10.42 19.81 -19.16
N MET A 41 11.74 19.84 -18.93
CA MET A 41 12.58 21.04 -19.10
C MET A 41 13.82 20.79 -19.96
N CYS A 42 13.62 20.28 -21.18
CA CYS A 42 14.69 20.29 -22.19
C CYS A 42 14.75 21.64 -22.92
N LYS A 43 15.31 22.67 -22.27
CA LYS A 43 15.92 23.83 -22.96
C LYS A 43 17.17 24.32 -22.22
N THR A 44 18.31 24.04 -22.87
CA THR A 44 19.58 24.77 -22.83
C THR A 44 20.20 25.05 -21.46
N ARG A 45 21.22 24.27 -21.09
CA ARG A 45 22.42 24.82 -20.45
C ARG A 45 23.63 23.89 -20.61
N GLU A 46 24.62 24.38 -21.35
CA GLU A 46 26.00 23.90 -21.28
C GLU A 46 26.55 24.12 -19.87
N ARG A 47 27.18 23.08 -19.29
CA ARG A 47 28.42 23.26 -18.52
C ARG A 47 29.12 21.95 -18.14
N THR A 48 30.35 21.85 -18.63
CA THR A 48 31.58 21.36 -17.98
C THR A 48 31.51 20.05 -17.21
N THR A 49 32.02 19.04 -17.90
CA THR A 49 32.39 17.70 -17.45
C THR A 49 33.49 17.70 -16.38
N THR A 50 33.28 16.92 -15.32
CA THR A 50 34.36 16.20 -14.64
C THR A 50 33.93 14.73 -14.61
N PRO A 51 34.76 13.76 -15.05
CA PRO A 51 34.30 12.38 -15.19
C PRO A 51 34.19 11.73 -13.80
N ILE A 52 33.02 11.19 -13.49
CA ILE A 52 32.88 10.13 -12.48
C ILE A 52 33.07 8.82 -13.24
N GLU A 53 34.01 7.98 -12.79
CA GLU A 53 34.27 6.67 -13.38
C GLU A 53 32.99 5.81 -13.36
N ALA A 54 32.59 5.34 -14.54
CA ALA A 54 31.48 4.40 -14.69
C ALA A 54 31.87 3.02 -14.14
N PRO A 55 30.98 2.32 -13.39
CA PRO A 55 31.22 0.93 -13.04
C PRO A 55 31.30 0.08 -14.31
N SER A 56 32.24 -0.86 -14.33
CA SER A 56 32.50 -1.75 -15.46
C SER A 56 31.24 -2.51 -15.89
N THR A 57 30.98 -2.51 -17.20
CA THR A 57 29.95 -3.32 -17.87
C THR A 57 30.31 -4.80 -17.82
N THR A 58 29.96 -5.47 -16.73
CA THR A 58 30.06 -6.93 -16.64
C THR A 58 28.96 -7.57 -17.50
N ARG A 59 29.35 -8.21 -18.61
CA ARG A 59 28.44 -9.04 -19.42
C ARG A 59 27.91 -10.22 -18.58
N TYR A 60 26.62 -10.51 -18.71
CA TYR A 60 25.98 -11.66 -18.10
C TYR A 60 26.62 -12.99 -18.56
N PRO A 61 26.91 -13.94 -17.66
CA PRO A 61 27.36 -15.27 -18.03
C PRO A 61 26.18 -16.15 -18.49
N THR A 62 26.38 -16.90 -19.57
CA THR A 62 25.42 -17.83 -20.19
C THR A 62 25.23 -19.16 -19.43
N ASP A 63 25.74 -19.25 -18.20
CA ASP A 63 25.66 -20.43 -17.34
C ASP A 63 24.64 -20.16 -16.22
N PRO A 64 23.53 -20.94 -16.12
CA PRO A 64 22.47 -20.72 -15.13
C PRO A 64 22.98 -20.62 -13.69
N SER A 65 24.00 -21.41 -13.35
CA SER A 65 24.58 -21.42 -11.99
C SER A 65 25.39 -20.16 -11.66
N LYS A 66 26.00 -19.54 -12.68
CA LYS A 66 26.72 -18.27 -12.55
C LYS A 66 25.79 -17.07 -12.63
N SER A 67 24.67 -17.21 -13.36
CA SER A 67 23.61 -16.19 -13.45
C SER A 67 22.95 -15.97 -12.10
N THR A 68 22.61 -17.04 -11.36
CA THR A 68 22.03 -16.93 -10.00
C THR A 68 22.98 -16.24 -9.03
N MET A 69 24.27 -16.63 -8.99
CA MET A 69 25.26 -15.98 -8.12
C MET A 69 25.49 -14.49 -8.47
N ALA A 70 25.40 -14.12 -9.76
CA ALA A 70 25.51 -12.73 -10.19
C ALA A 70 24.29 -11.90 -9.76
N ILE A 71 23.08 -12.45 -9.89
CA ILE A 71 21.84 -11.81 -9.45
C ILE A 71 21.81 -11.63 -7.93
N ASP A 72 22.20 -12.67 -7.16
CA ASP A 72 22.27 -12.59 -5.69
C ASP A 72 23.20 -11.46 -5.24
N SER A 73 24.37 -11.33 -5.88
CA SER A 73 25.32 -10.25 -5.58
C SER A 73 24.73 -8.87 -5.88
N ILE A 74 23.98 -8.72 -6.97
CA ILE A 74 23.35 -7.45 -7.33
C ILE A 74 22.23 -7.12 -6.33
N LEU A 75 21.36 -8.07 -6.04
CA LEU A 75 20.25 -7.90 -5.10
C LEU A 75 20.76 -7.59 -3.68
N HIS A 76 21.87 -8.22 -3.26
CA HIS A 76 22.54 -7.90 -2.01
C HIS A 76 23.03 -6.45 -1.95
N GLN A 77 23.56 -5.90 -3.04
CA GLN A 77 23.93 -4.47 -3.12
C GLN A 77 22.71 -3.54 -2.97
N HIS A 78 21.52 -4.02 -3.33
CA HIS A 78 20.25 -3.34 -3.13
C HIS A 78 19.58 -3.66 -1.77
N GLY A 79 20.31 -4.27 -0.83
CA GLY A 79 19.80 -4.56 0.51
C GLY A 79 18.80 -5.72 0.56
N LEU A 80 18.88 -6.65 -0.40
CA LEU A 80 18.03 -7.83 -0.48
C LEU A 80 18.83 -9.09 -0.15
N THR A 81 18.20 -10.01 0.58
CA THR A 81 18.76 -11.32 0.90
C THR A 81 17.75 -12.40 0.56
N ALA A 82 18.21 -13.55 0.09
CA ALA A 82 17.32 -14.68 -0.15
C ALA A 82 16.75 -15.21 1.18
N HIS A 83 15.51 -15.70 1.16
CA HIS A 83 14.94 -16.37 2.32
C HIS A 83 15.77 -17.61 2.71
N THR A 84 16.06 -17.75 4.01
CA THR A 84 16.82 -18.88 4.55
C THR A 84 16.05 -19.52 5.71
N PRO A 85 15.60 -20.79 5.59
CA PRO A 85 15.64 -21.63 4.39
C PRO A 85 14.75 -21.06 3.27
N PRO A 86 14.95 -21.50 2.00
CA PRO A 86 14.06 -21.14 0.91
C PRO A 86 12.60 -21.51 1.22
N LEU A 87 11.66 -20.69 0.73
CA LEU A 87 10.24 -20.95 0.88
C LEU A 87 9.82 -22.18 0.06
N ALA A 88 8.74 -22.83 0.50
CA ALA A 88 8.23 -24.03 -0.15
C ALA A 88 7.77 -23.72 -1.59
N ASP A 89 8.20 -24.56 -2.53
CA ASP A 89 7.80 -24.48 -3.92
C ASP A 89 6.43 -25.15 -4.11
N LEU A 90 5.37 -24.36 -3.99
CA LEU A 90 3.99 -24.79 -4.19
C LEU A 90 3.52 -24.37 -5.59
N SER A 91 2.83 -25.26 -6.29
CA SER A 91 2.22 -24.95 -7.58
C SER A 91 1.05 -23.96 -7.43
N ASP A 92 0.80 -23.16 -8.47
CA ASP A 92 -0.31 -22.22 -8.52
C ASP A 92 -1.66 -22.94 -8.32
N GLU A 93 -1.83 -24.15 -8.86
CA GLU A 93 -3.05 -24.95 -8.74
C GLU A 93 -3.29 -25.39 -7.30
N SER A 94 -2.24 -25.84 -6.59
CA SER A 94 -2.35 -26.24 -5.19
C SER A 94 -2.70 -25.06 -4.30
N ILE A 95 -2.08 -23.90 -4.54
CA ILE A 95 -2.39 -22.66 -3.82
C ILE A 95 -3.82 -22.22 -4.11
N THR A 96 -4.23 -22.21 -5.38
CA THR A 96 -5.58 -21.81 -5.80
C THR A 96 -6.65 -22.71 -5.17
N ALA A 97 -6.42 -24.02 -5.13
CA ALA A 97 -7.32 -24.96 -4.46
C ALA A 97 -7.50 -24.63 -2.96
N LYS A 98 -6.42 -24.24 -2.26
CA LYS A 98 -6.48 -23.81 -0.85
C LYS A 98 -7.23 -22.49 -0.69
N LEU A 99 -7.02 -21.53 -1.58
CA LEU A 99 -7.71 -20.23 -1.54
C LEU A 99 -9.23 -20.36 -1.76
N LYS A 100 -9.65 -21.34 -2.57
CA LYS A 100 -11.06 -21.66 -2.86
C LYS A 100 -11.72 -22.54 -1.79
N ALA A 101 -10.93 -23.07 -0.85
CA ALA A 101 -11.36 -23.93 0.25
C ALA A 101 -10.63 -23.58 1.56
N PRO A 102 -10.86 -22.37 2.10
CA PRO A 102 -10.13 -21.89 3.27
C PRO A 102 -10.41 -22.76 4.51
N ALA A 103 -9.36 -23.14 5.23
CA ALA A 103 -9.47 -23.87 6.49
C ALA A 103 -10.16 -23.03 7.60
N PRO A 104 -10.63 -23.59 8.71
CA PRO A 104 -11.14 -22.80 9.83
C PRO A 104 -10.13 -21.78 10.38
N VAL A 105 -10.60 -20.70 10.99
CA VAL A 105 -9.75 -19.69 11.64
C VAL A 105 -9.31 -20.21 13.01
N THR A 106 -7.99 -20.24 13.26
CA THR A 106 -7.42 -20.80 14.49
C THR A 106 -6.52 -19.82 15.26
N SER A 107 -6.15 -18.69 14.66
CA SER A 107 -5.31 -17.65 15.26
C SER A 107 -5.64 -16.28 14.66
N GLU A 108 -5.00 -15.21 15.13
CA GLU A 108 -5.11 -13.87 14.51
C GLU A 108 -4.21 -13.72 13.27
N ARG A 109 -3.32 -14.68 12.98
CA ARG A 109 -2.39 -14.65 11.83
C ARG A 109 -3.10 -15.03 10.53
N ASN A 110 -4.00 -14.16 10.11
CA ASN A 110 -4.73 -14.27 8.85
C ASN A 110 -4.39 -13.07 7.96
N LEU A 111 -4.12 -13.34 6.69
CA LEU A 111 -4.08 -12.33 5.64
C LEU A 111 -5.38 -12.42 4.86
N TRP A 112 -6.27 -11.47 5.08
CA TRP A 112 -7.58 -11.36 4.46
C TRP A 112 -7.52 -10.56 3.17
N ALA A 113 -8.26 -11.03 2.18
CA ALA A 113 -8.63 -10.30 0.98
C ALA A 113 -10.08 -10.60 0.62
N PHE A 114 -10.66 -9.72 -0.18
CA PHE A 114 -12.04 -9.86 -0.62
C PHE A 114 -12.16 -9.57 -2.12
N TRP A 115 -12.93 -10.40 -2.81
CA TRP A 115 -13.41 -10.14 -4.16
C TRP A 115 -14.82 -10.69 -4.26
N ASP A 116 -15.81 -9.80 -4.41
CA ASP A 116 -17.24 -10.11 -4.37
C ASP A 116 -17.65 -11.26 -5.31
N SER A 117 -17.00 -11.32 -6.47
CA SER A 117 -17.26 -12.27 -7.54
C SER A 117 -16.38 -13.54 -7.48
N GLY A 118 -15.58 -13.72 -6.44
CA GLY A 118 -14.73 -14.89 -6.23
C GLY A 118 -13.42 -14.89 -7.02
N PHE A 119 -12.54 -15.84 -6.70
CA PHE A 119 -11.16 -15.89 -7.22
C PHE A 119 -11.07 -15.91 -8.75
N GLU A 120 -11.92 -16.68 -9.42
CA GLU A 120 -11.86 -16.87 -10.88
C GLU A 120 -12.21 -15.59 -11.65
N ALA A 121 -12.96 -14.67 -11.05
CA ALA A 121 -13.33 -13.40 -11.66
C ALA A 121 -12.26 -12.31 -11.49
N ILE A 122 -11.18 -12.59 -10.76
CA ILE A 122 -10.09 -11.65 -10.53
C ILE A 122 -9.20 -11.58 -11.78
N ALA A 123 -8.76 -10.37 -12.14
CA ALA A 123 -7.79 -10.20 -13.22
C ALA A 123 -6.52 -11.04 -12.97
N PRO A 124 -5.95 -11.73 -13.98
CA PRO A 124 -4.85 -12.68 -13.78
C PRO A 124 -3.64 -12.12 -13.00
N TRP A 125 -3.28 -10.85 -13.22
CA TRP A 125 -2.16 -10.22 -12.51
C TRP A 125 -2.43 -10.04 -11.00
N LYS A 126 -3.69 -9.84 -10.61
CA LYS A 126 -4.11 -9.78 -9.20
C LYS A 126 -4.16 -11.18 -8.59
N GLN A 127 -4.59 -12.20 -9.34
CA GLN A 127 -4.53 -13.61 -8.88
C GLN A 127 -3.08 -13.99 -8.53
N ARG A 128 -2.13 -13.65 -9.40
CA ARG A 128 -0.69 -13.86 -9.15
C ARG A 128 -0.20 -13.15 -7.88
N ASN A 129 -0.73 -11.96 -7.55
CA ASN A 129 -0.39 -11.30 -6.30
C ASN A 129 -0.80 -12.15 -5.09
N VAL A 130 -2.07 -12.59 -5.05
CA VAL A 130 -2.59 -13.40 -3.94
C VAL A 130 -1.85 -14.73 -3.81
N ILE A 131 -1.55 -15.38 -4.93
CA ILE A 131 -0.74 -16.61 -4.95
C ILE A 131 0.66 -16.35 -4.39
N ASN A 132 1.31 -15.26 -4.79
CA ASN A 132 2.62 -14.88 -4.27
C ASN A 132 2.58 -14.56 -2.77
N TRP A 133 1.48 -14.01 -2.25
CA TRP A 133 1.31 -13.83 -0.80
C TRP A 133 1.32 -15.17 -0.07
N VAL A 134 0.65 -16.20 -0.61
CA VAL A 134 0.63 -17.55 -0.02
C VAL A 134 2.04 -18.14 0.03
N ARG A 135 2.81 -17.99 -1.05
CA ARG A 135 4.22 -18.43 -1.08
C ARG A 135 5.04 -17.69 -0.02
N ARG A 136 4.99 -16.36 -0.05
CA ARG A 136 5.79 -15.47 0.80
C ARG A 136 5.50 -15.67 2.28
N CYS A 137 4.22 -15.70 2.66
CA CYS A 137 3.85 -15.85 4.06
C CYS A 137 4.05 -17.28 4.58
N GLY A 138 4.16 -18.26 3.68
CA GLY A 138 4.43 -19.66 4.00
C GLY A 138 3.40 -20.24 4.97
N HIS A 139 3.87 -21.02 5.94
CA HIS A 139 3.01 -21.64 6.97
C HIS A 139 2.72 -20.71 8.16
N ARG A 140 3.34 -19.53 8.23
CA ARG A 140 3.17 -18.59 9.36
C ARG A 140 1.81 -17.89 9.33
N TRP A 141 1.21 -17.76 8.15
CA TRP A 141 -0.05 -17.05 7.95
C TRP A 141 -1.05 -17.88 7.16
N SER A 142 -2.32 -17.76 7.51
CA SER A 142 -3.42 -18.22 6.67
C SER A 142 -3.85 -17.10 5.71
N VAL A 143 -3.53 -17.25 4.42
CA VAL A 143 -4.05 -16.32 3.39
C VAL A 143 -5.45 -16.74 2.96
N ARG A 144 -6.38 -15.80 2.95
CA ARG A 144 -7.81 -16.04 2.78
C ARG A 144 -8.41 -15.02 1.83
N LEU A 145 -8.91 -15.49 0.70
CA LEU A 145 -9.65 -14.69 -0.24
C LEU A 145 -11.12 -15.05 -0.13
N LEU A 146 -11.92 -14.10 0.38
CA LEU A 146 -13.35 -14.29 0.61
C LEU A 146 -14.18 -13.65 -0.50
N ASP A 147 -15.43 -14.10 -0.62
CA ASP A 147 -16.36 -13.65 -1.65
C ASP A 147 -17.81 -13.58 -1.15
N THR A 148 -18.71 -13.20 -2.05
CA THR A 148 -20.17 -13.24 -1.86
C THR A 148 -20.86 -14.20 -2.85
N VAL A 149 -20.09 -15.14 -3.43
CA VAL A 149 -20.61 -16.07 -4.44
C VAL A 149 -21.50 -17.11 -3.76
N PRO A 150 -22.77 -17.27 -4.18
CA PRO A 150 -23.68 -18.25 -3.57
C PRO A 150 -23.10 -19.67 -3.58
N GLY A 151 -23.05 -20.30 -2.41
CA GLY A 151 -22.54 -21.67 -2.25
C GLY A 151 -21.01 -21.79 -2.23
N SER A 152 -20.26 -20.70 -2.42
CA SER A 152 -18.80 -20.70 -2.27
C SER A 152 -18.41 -21.07 -0.84
N SER A 153 -17.36 -21.90 -0.70
CA SER A 153 -16.79 -22.20 0.62
C SER A 153 -15.98 -21.03 1.19
N SER A 154 -15.57 -20.10 0.33
CA SER A 154 -14.93 -18.83 0.69
C SER A 154 -15.94 -17.71 0.96
N HIS A 155 -17.25 -18.00 0.96
CA HIS A 155 -18.25 -16.97 1.19
C HIS A 155 -18.10 -16.37 2.60
N ILE A 156 -18.13 -15.03 2.70
CA ILE A 156 -17.99 -14.27 3.95
C ILE A 156 -18.89 -14.73 5.12
N ARG A 157 -20.04 -15.37 4.85
CA ARG A 157 -20.97 -15.90 5.87
C ARG A 157 -20.36 -16.99 6.75
N HIS A 158 -19.29 -17.64 6.28
CA HIS A 158 -18.58 -18.67 7.03
C HIS A 158 -17.61 -18.06 8.06
N PHE A 159 -17.33 -16.76 7.96
CA PHE A 159 -16.33 -16.05 8.74
C PHE A 159 -16.90 -14.90 9.56
N LEU A 160 -18.02 -14.32 9.14
CA LEU A 160 -18.65 -13.20 9.81
C LEU A 160 -20.08 -13.55 10.23
N PRO A 161 -20.49 -13.14 11.44
CA PRO A 161 -21.87 -13.33 11.87
C PRO A 161 -22.78 -12.31 11.15
N ARG A 162 -24.09 -12.56 11.11
CA ARG A 162 -25.03 -11.85 10.23
C ARG A 162 -25.16 -10.36 10.56
N GLU A 163 -24.89 -10.01 11.81
CA GLU A 163 -25.02 -8.68 12.40
C GLU A 163 -23.77 -7.83 12.13
N ALA A 164 -22.68 -8.44 11.66
CA ALA A 164 -21.43 -7.73 11.40
C ALA A 164 -21.47 -6.85 10.15
N LEU A 165 -22.46 -7.02 9.26
CA LEU A 165 -22.58 -6.28 8.00
C LEU A 165 -24.04 -5.88 7.72
N PRO A 166 -24.27 -4.80 6.93
CA PRO A 166 -25.62 -4.37 6.56
C PRO A 166 -26.37 -5.40 5.72
N ASP A 167 -27.70 -5.36 5.79
CA ASP A 167 -28.57 -6.24 4.99
C ASP A 167 -28.31 -6.14 3.49
N ALA A 168 -27.91 -4.97 3.00
CA ALA A 168 -27.59 -4.77 1.61
C ALA A 168 -26.41 -5.62 1.13
N VAL A 169 -25.42 -5.87 1.99
CA VAL A 169 -24.29 -6.77 1.66
C VAL A 169 -24.78 -8.21 1.59
N TRP A 170 -25.51 -8.67 2.60
CA TRP A 170 -25.98 -10.07 2.67
C TRP A 170 -27.00 -10.43 1.60
N GLY A 171 -27.84 -9.46 1.21
CA GLY A 171 -28.83 -9.64 0.17
C GLY A 171 -28.28 -9.45 -1.25
N GLY A 172 -27.00 -9.09 -1.41
CA GLY A 172 -26.44 -8.73 -2.72
C GLY A 172 -27.14 -7.52 -3.36
N LEU A 173 -27.54 -6.55 -2.54
CA LEU A 173 -28.34 -5.39 -2.93
C LEU A 173 -27.50 -4.13 -3.13
N MET A 174 -26.21 -4.14 -2.79
CA MET A 174 -25.29 -3.02 -3.02
C MET A 174 -25.27 -2.63 -4.50
N ASP A 175 -25.38 -1.34 -4.80
CA ASP A 175 -25.45 -0.80 -6.16
C ASP A 175 -24.38 0.28 -6.41
N GLY A 176 -24.30 0.73 -7.66
CA GLY A 176 -23.27 1.65 -8.14
C GLY A 176 -22.01 0.97 -8.69
N GLU A 177 -21.22 1.75 -9.42
CA GLU A 177 -19.98 1.32 -10.10
C GLU A 177 -18.93 0.75 -9.13
N HIS A 178 -18.97 1.18 -7.87
CA HIS A 178 -17.98 0.83 -6.83
C HIS A 178 -18.55 -0.07 -5.72
N SER A 179 -19.71 -0.71 -5.96
CA SER A 179 -20.37 -1.61 -4.99
C SER A 179 -19.46 -2.70 -4.42
N GLY A 180 -18.63 -3.34 -5.26
CA GLY A 180 -17.65 -4.33 -4.82
C GLY A 180 -16.59 -3.77 -3.86
N GLN A 181 -16.14 -2.53 -4.09
CA GLN A 181 -15.20 -1.85 -3.20
C GLN A 181 -15.85 -1.47 -1.87
N HIS A 182 -17.05 -0.89 -1.89
CA HIS A 182 -17.76 -0.54 -0.65
C HIS A 182 -18.11 -1.76 0.19
N THR A 183 -18.44 -2.88 -0.47
CA THR A 183 -18.61 -4.17 0.20
C THR A 183 -17.29 -4.62 0.85
N SER A 184 -16.17 -4.52 0.13
CA SER A 184 -14.84 -4.83 0.66
C SER A 184 -14.48 -4.00 1.89
N GLU A 185 -14.81 -2.70 1.90
CA GLU A 185 -14.57 -1.80 3.03
C GLU A 185 -15.34 -2.22 4.29
N LEU A 186 -16.61 -2.60 4.14
CA LEU A 186 -17.44 -3.11 5.25
C LEU A 186 -16.91 -4.46 5.77
N VAL A 187 -16.61 -5.39 4.86
CA VAL A 187 -16.05 -6.71 5.19
C VAL A 187 -14.69 -6.58 5.88
N ARG A 188 -13.84 -5.65 5.44
CA ARG A 188 -12.50 -5.39 6.01
C ARG A 188 -12.57 -5.08 7.49
N LEU A 189 -13.35 -4.08 7.88
CA LEU A 189 -13.45 -3.66 9.28
C LEU A 189 -14.04 -4.78 10.14
N ALA A 190 -15.05 -5.49 9.63
CA ALA A 190 -15.66 -6.63 10.32
C ALA A 190 -14.68 -7.79 10.54
N LEU A 191 -13.94 -8.21 9.51
CA LEU A 191 -12.96 -9.31 9.62
C LEU A 191 -11.86 -8.97 10.63
N LEU A 192 -11.30 -7.76 10.54
CA LEU A 192 -10.26 -7.32 11.47
C LEU A 192 -10.78 -7.22 12.90
N TYR A 193 -12.02 -6.76 13.11
CA TYR A 193 -12.58 -6.69 14.45
C TYR A 193 -12.79 -8.09 15.05
N HIS A 194 -13.37 -9.02 14.29
CA HIS A 194 -13.71 -10.36 14.80
C HIS A 194 -12.49 -11.30 14.90
N HIS A 195 -11.52 -11.18 14.00
CA HIS A 195 -10.44 -12.16 13.86
C HIS A 195 -9.03 -11.56 13.95
N GLY A 196 -8.89 -10.24 13.89
CA GLY A 196 -7.60 -9.58 13.76
C GLY A 196 -6.88 -9.95 12.46
N GLY A 197 -5.57 -9.75 12.45
CA GLY A 197 -4.69 -10.06 11.34
C GLY A 197 -4.49 -8.87 10.42
N VAL A 198 -4.26 -9.15 9.14
CA VAL A 198 -3.98 -8.16 8.09
C VAL A 198 -5.06 -8.27 7.03
N PHE A 199 -5.65 -7.17 6.61
CA PHE A 199 -6.43 -7.09 5.39
C PHE A 199 -5.61 -6.38 4.33
N MET A 200 -5.67 -6.87 3.09
CA MET A 200 -4.94 -6.29 1.97
C MET A 200 -5.74 -6.40 0.65
N ASP A 201 -5.79 -5.31 -0.11
CA ASP A 201 -6.37 -5.30 -1.45
C ASP A 201 -5.58 -6.21 -2.41
N VAL A 202 -6.29 -6.94 -3.28
CA VAL A 202 -5.69 -7.87 -4.26
C VAL A 202 -4.80 -7.19 -5.31
N SER A 203 -4.85 -5.85 -5.40
CA SER A 203 -3.95 -5.05 -6.24
C SER A 203 -2.53 -4.92 -5.68
N ILE A 204 -2.30 -5.32 -4.42
CA ILE A 204 -1.03 -5.12 -3.74
C ILE A 204 -0.07 -6.28 -4.02
N LEU A 205 1.11 -5.95 -4.54
CA LEU A 205 2.26 -6.84 -4.54
C LEU A 205 2.99 -6.70 -3.20
N LEU A 206 3.08 -7.78 -2.44
CA LEU A 206 3.77 -7.80 -1.15
C LEU A 206 5.27 -8.03 -1.34
N LEU A 207 6.10 -7.07 -0.92
CA LEU A 207 7.56 -7.10 -1.12
C LEU A 207 8.33 -7.36 0.17
N ARG A 208 7.66 -7.21 1.32
CA ARG A 208 8.21 -7.41 2.66
C ARG A 208 7.40 -8.43 3.45
N ASP A 209 8.03 -9.09 4.42
CA ASP A 209 7.31 -10.03 5.30
C ASP A 209 6.34 -9.30 6.24
N LEU A 210 5.21 -9.92 6.56
CA LEU A 210 4.19 -9.31 7.43
C LEU A 210 4.64 -9.13 8.87
N GLU A 211 5.56 -9.97 9.38
CA GLU A 211 6.15 -9.83 10.72
C GLU A 211 6.78 -8.45 10.87
N ASP A 212 7.76 -8.17 10.02
CA ASP A 212 8.49 -6.91 10.02
C ASP A 212 7.61 -5.72 9.60
N LEU A 213 6.67 -5.96 8.68
CA LEU A 213 5.85 -4.91 8.12
C LEU A 213 4.90 -4.32 9.16
N CYS A 214 4.26 -5.16 9.95
CA CYS A 214 3.23 -4.70 10.88
C CYS A 214 2.90 -5.66 12.02
N TRP A 215 3.18 -6.96 11.92
CA TRP A 215 2.61 -7.90 12.88
C TRP A 215 3.42 -8.04 14.16
N ALA A 216 4.76 -8.09 14.08
CA ALA A 216 5.62 -8.17 15.26
C ALA A 216 5.32 -7.05 16.29
N PRO A 217 5.22 -5.75 15.90
CA PRO A 217 4.85 -4.70 16.85
C PRO A 217 3.42 -4.79 17.37
N LEU A 218 2.50 -5.46 16.67
CA LEU A 218 1.11 -5.62 17.13
C LEU A 218 0.92 -6.81 18.06
N GLU A 219 1.68 -7.89 17.85
CA GLU A 219 1.60 -9.11 18.63
C GLU A 219 2.34 -8.99 19.98
N ASP A 220 3.42 -8.20 20.04
CA ASP A 220 4.19 -7.95 21.26
C ASP A 220 3.32 -7.35 22.38
N GLU A 221 3.24 -8.06 23.51
CA GLU A 221 2.47 -7.65 24.68
C GLU A 221 3.04 -6.40 25.37
N ASN A 222 4.32 -6.08 25.14
CA ASN A 222 4.96 -4.87 25.66
C ASN A 222 4.80 -3.66 24.74
N SER A 223 4.32 -3.89 23.51
CA SER A 223 4.05 -2.82 22.56
C SER A 223 2.68 -2.21 22.85
N SER A 224 2.61 -0.88 22.75
CA SER A 224 1.32 -0.18 22.80
C SER A 224 0.55 -0.29 21.49
N TYR A 225 1.17 -0.73 20.39
CA TYR A 225 0.50 -0.76 19.09
C TYR A 225 -0.61 -1.81 19.03
N ARG A 226 -1.75 -1.39 18.47
CA ARG A 226 -2.97 -2.21 18.35
C ARG A 226 -3.50 -2.28 16.93
N LEU A 227 -3.22 -1.25 16.13
CA LEU A 227 -3.60 -1.15 14.72
C LEU A 227 -2.41 -0.62 13.93
N SER A 228 -2.18 -1.18 12.74
CA SER A 228 -1.19 -0.72 11.78
C SER A 228 -1.88 -0.28 10.50
N ALA A 229 -1.42 0.85 9.95
CA ALA A 229 -1.93 1.40 8.71
C ALA A 229 -0.83 2.14 7.95
N TRP A 230 -1.10 2.39 6.68
CA TRP A 230 -0.30 3.30 5.87
C TRP A 230 -0.76 4.74 6.11
N TYR A 231 0.16 5.71 6.08
CA TYR A 231 -0.13 7.11 6.33
C TYR A 231 0.38 8.02 5.22
N HIS A 232 -0.52 8.79 4.62
CA HIS A 232 -0.18 9.86 3.70
C HIS A 232 0.09 11.14 4.48
N ILE A 233 1.36 11.45 4.73
CA ILE A 233 1.78 12.65 5.47
C ILE A 233 1.19 13.93 4.85
N ASN A 234 1.22 14.05 3.52
CA ASN A 234 0.72 15.24 2.81
C ASN A 234 -0.81 15.39 2.80
N MET A 235 -1.54 14.29 3.01
CA MET A 235 -3.01 14.30 3.11
C MET A 235 -3.49 14.25 4.56
N GLU A 236 -2.57 14.10 5.51
CA GLU A 236 -2.84 13.88 6.93
C GLU A 236 -3.88 12.77 7.16
N GLN A 237 -3.75 11.66 6.42
CA GLN A 237 -4.76 10.60 6.41
C GLN A 237 -4.19 9.19 6.25
N VAL A 238 -4.85 8.22 6.89
CA VAL A 238 -4.57 6.79 6.72
C VAL A 238 -5.00 6.31 5.33
N PHE A 239 -4.26 5.35 4.79
CA PHE A 239 -4.57 4.71 3.53
C PHE A 239 -5.10 3.29 3.78
N HIS A 240 -6.36 3.07 3.41
CA HIS A 240 -7.18 1.95 3.90
C HIS A 240 -7.04 0.66 3.09
N SER A 241 -6.35 0.67 1.94
CA SER A 241 -6.16 -0.52 1.09
C SER A 241 -5.40 -1.66 1.76
N SER A 242 -4.72 -1.38 2.87
CA SER A 242 -4.22 -2.39 3.77
C SER A 242 -4.22 -1.89 5.21
N LEU A 243 -4.69 -2.74 6.11
CA LEU A 243 -4.81 -2.47 7.54
C LEU A 243 -4.43 -3.76 8.28
N ALA A 244 -3.71 -3.63 9.40
CA ALA A 244 -3.55 -4.72 10.34
C ALA A 244 -4.10 -4.32 11.68
N ALA A 245 -4.73 -5.24 12.39
CA ALA A 245 -5.24 -4.96 13.72
C ALA A 245 -5.27 -6.22 14.54
N ARG A 246 -5.20 -6.01 15.85
CA ARG A 246 -5.53 -7.05 16.80
C ARG A 246 -7.04 -7.15 16.94
N LYS A 247 -7.55 -8.36 17.15
CA LYS A 247 -9.01 -8.56 17.27
C LYS A 247 -9.56 -7.81 18.48
N HIS A 248 -10.84 -7.44 18.40
CA HIS A 248 -11.57 -6.72 19.43
C HIS A 248 -10.96 -5.39 19.87
N ASP A 249 -10.16 -4.75 19.00
CA ASP A 249 -9.62 -3.43 19.28
C ASP A 249 -10.75 -2.39 19.44
N PRO A 250 -10.74 -1.58 20.52
CA PRO A 250 -11.82 -0.64 20.80
C PRO A 250 -11.95 0.47 19.75
N PHE A 251 -10.83 0.98 19.22
CA PHE A 251 -10.88 2.03 18.18
C PHE A 251 -11.45 1.46 16.89
N LEU A 252 -10.98 0.29 16.46
CA LEU A 252 -11.49 -0.41 15.29
C LEU A 252 -12.99 -0.70 15.42
N TYR A 253 -13.45 -1.11 16.61
CA TYR A 253 -14.88 -1.27 16.86
C TYR A 253 -15.67 0.00 16.58
N ARG A 254 -15.25 1.16 17.13
CA ARG A 254 -15.94 2.44 16.87
C ARG A 254 -15.88 2.80 15.40
N TRP A 255 -14.74 2.59 14.74
CA TRP A 255 -14.60 2.88 13.31
C TRP A 255 -15.59 2.06 12.49
N MET A 256 -15.67 0.76 12.76
CA MET A 256 -16.65 -0.14 12.16
C MET A 256 -18.09 0.32 12.44
N GLN A 257 -18.42 0.67 13.69
CA GLN A 257 -19.78 1.08 14.06
C GLN A 257 -20.21 2.40 13.40
N VAL A 258 -19.32 3.41 13.31
CA VAL A 258 -19.62 4.66 12.57
C VAL A 258 -19.97 4.30 11.13
N PHE A 259 -19.13 3.49 10.50
CA PHE A 259 -19.29 3.16 9.08
C PHE A 259 -20.56 2.32 8.83
N LEU A 260 -20.82 1.31 9.65
CA LEU A 260 -22.06 0.52 9.59
C LEU A 260 -23.31 1.40 9.71
N GLN A 261 -23.31 2.35 10.63
CA GLN A 261 -24.44 3.26 10.79
C GLN A 261 -24.61 4.18 9.59
N MET A 262 -23.52 4.68 9.01
CA MET A 262 -23.59 5.48 7.79
C MET A 262 -24.25 4.70 6.64
N TRP A 263 -24.04 3.38 6.58
CA TRP A 263 -24.62 2.47 5.59
C TRP A 263 -26.01 1.91 5.95
N LYS A 264 -26.56 2.21 7.15
CA LYS A 264 -27.86 1.68 7.58
C LYS A 264 -28.97 2.09 6.62
N GLY A 265 -29.66 1.11 6.06
CA GLY A 265 -30.76 1.32 5.10
C GLY A 265 -30.31 1.84 3.71
N ARG A 266 -29.01 1.80 3.40
CA ARG A 266 -28.46 2.25 2.11
C ARG A 266 -28.02 1.10 1.22
N ARG A 267 -27.84 1.41 -0.06
CA ARG A 267 -27.38 0.50 -1.11
C ARG A 267 -26.18 1.06 -1.88
N ASP A 268 -26.11 2.39 -2.02
CA ASP A 268 -24.99 3.12 -2.60
C ASP A 268 -24.31 4.06 -1.58
N ALA A 269 -23.17 4.61 -2.01
CA ALA A 269 -22.37 5.54 -1.24
C ALA A 269 -22.82 7.01 -1.35
N ALA A 270 -23.84 7.33 -2.16
CA ALA A 270 -24.19 8.72 -2.44
C ALA A 270 -24.70 9.44 -1.18
N GLY A 271 -24.09 10.60 -0.90
CA GLY A 271 -24.39 11.43 0.26
C GLY A 271 -23.94 10.85 1.61
N LEU A 272 -23.08 9.84 1.66
CA LEU A 272 -22.45 9.36 2.90
C LEU A 272 -21.70 10.48 3.63
N HIS A 273 -21.04 11.39 2.92
CA HIS A 273 -20.36 12.55 3.52
C HIS A 273 -21.35 13.52 4.21
N LYS A 274 -22.63 13.53 3.81
CA LYS A 274 -23.70 14.33 4.43
C LYS A 274 -24.30 13.66 5.67
N HIS A 275 -23.88 12.44 6.00
CA HIS A 275 -24.41 11.71 7.14
C HIS A 275 -24.14 12.48 8.45
N PRO A 276 -25.11 12.56 9.40
CA PRO A 276 -24.97 13.35 10.63
C PRO A 276 -23.70 13.05 11.44
N LEU A 277 -23.22 11.81 11.40
CA LEU A 277 -22.00 11.37 12.08
C LEU A 277 -20.70 11.96 11.51
N VAL A 278 -20.69 12.44 10.26
CA VAL A 278 -19.45 12.91 9.60
C VAL A 278 -19.58 14.26 8.90
N ARG A 279 -20.79 14.79 8.67
CA ARG A 279 -21.02 16.05 7.93
C ARG A 279 -20.40 17.31 8.53
N HIS A 280 -19.91 17.24 9.76
CA HIS A 280 -19.21 18.33 10.45
C HIS A 280 -17.68 18.27 10.24
N LEU A 281 -17.19 17.22 9.60
CA LEU A 281 -15.79 17.08 9.23
C LEU A 281 -15.54 17.78 7.89
N ASP A 282 -14.33 18.28 7.71
CA ASP A 282 -13.90 18.82 6.43
C ASP A 282 -13.78 17.70 5.39
N LEU A 283 -14.22 17.98 4.16
CA LEU A 283 -14.04 17.05 3.05
C LEU A 283 -12.56 16.93 2.69
N PHE A 284 -12.12 15.70 2.44
CA PHE A 284 -10.77 15.43 1.95
C PHE A 284 -10.57 16.07 0.59
N GLN A 285 -9.44 16.78 0.47
CA GLN A 285 -8.95 17.31 -0.78
C GLN A 285 -7.53 16.82 -1.02
N ILE A 286 -7.29 16.24 -2.19
CA ILE A 286 -5.95 15.89 -2.63
C ILE A 286 -5.28 17.19 -3.11
N LYS A 287 -4.40 17.74 -2.27
CA LYS A 287 -3.66 18.99 -2.54
C LYS A 287 -2.36 18.78 -3.32
N VAL A 288 -1.98 17.53 -3.50
CA VAL A 288 -0.88 17.09 -4.35
C VAL A 288 -1.48 16.74 -5.72
N PHE A 289 -0.75 17.05 -6.80
CA PHE A 289 -1.23 17.05 -8.19
C PHE A 289 -2.00 18.32 -8.60
N ASN A 290 -1.79 18.75 -9.85
CA ASN A 290 -2.48 19.88 -10.47
C ASN A 290 -3.91 19.46 -10.88
N ILE A 291 -4.70 19.05 -9.89
CA ILE A 291 -6.06 18.56 -10.09
C ILE A 291 -6.96 19.77 -10.43
N PRO A 292 -7.81 19.67 -11.48
CA PRO A 292 -8.75 20.74 -11.82
C PRO A 292 -9.60 21.21 -10.63
N ALA A 293 -9.88 22.51 -10.58
CA ALA A 293 -10.59 23.16 -9.47
C ALA A 293 -12.09 22.79 -9.39
N ASP A 294 -12.67 22.30 -10.48
CA ASP A 294 -14.06 21.87 -10.63
C ASP A 294 -14.31 20.40 -10.24
N LYS A 295 -13.38 19.80 -9.50
CA LYS A 295 -13.49 18.41 -9.07
C LYS A 295 -14.64 18.19 -8.08
N ASP A 296 -15.36 17.10 -8.28
CA ASP A 296 -16.36 16.60 -7.35
C ASP A 296 -15.72 16.02 -6.08
N TRP A 297 -15.49 16.90 -5.10
CA TRP A 297 -15.01 16.49 -3.77
C TRP A 297 -16.09 15.81 -2.93
N GLU A 298 -17.38 16.07 -3.19
CA GLU A 298 -18.48 15.38 -2.52
C GLU A 298 -18.47 13.89 -2.89
N GLY A 299 -18.49 13.59 -4.19
CA GLY A 299 -18.41 12.22 -4.70
C GLY A 299 -17.11 11.50 -4.28
N PHE A 300 -15.98 12.21 -4.22
CA PHE A 300 -14.74 11.64 -3.69
C PHE A 300 -14.85 11.18 -2.23
N ASN A 301 -15.51 11.99 -1.40
CA ASN A 301 -15.67 11.72 0.02
C ASN A 301 -16.77 10.69 0.31
N ASP A 302 -17.77 10.59 -0.56
CA ASP A 302 -18.70 9.46 -0.58
C ASP A 302 -17.99 8.15 -0.91
N TYR A 303 -17.18 8.16 -1.98
CA TYR A 303 -16.39 7.01 -2.39
C TYR A 303 -15.37 6.56 -1.32
N THR A 304 -14.81 7.51 -0.56
CA THR A 304 -13.85 7.23 0.51
C THR A 304 -14.42 7.41 1.92
N ALA A 305 -15.73 7.25 2.09
CA ALA A 305 -16.42 7.55 3.35
C ALA A 305 -15.90 6.78 4.58
N ILE A 306 -15.25 5.62 4.38
CA ILE A 306 -14.53 4.90 5.43
C ILE A 306 -13.46 5.79 6.12
N LEU A 307 -12.83 6.71 5.39
CA LEU A 307 -11.84 7.65 5.90
C LEU A 307 -12.47 8.76 6.75
N LEU A 308 -13.70 9.17 6.42
CA LEU A 308 -14.48 10.10 7.26
C LEU A 308 -14.89 9.42 8.57
N ALA A 309 -15.28 8.14 8.51
CA ALA A 309 -15.56 7.36 9.70
C ALA A 309 -14.32 7.22 10.61
N PHE A 310 -13.13 7.00 10.03
CA PHE A 310 -11.87 7.01 10.77
C PHE A 310 -11.65 8.36 11.48
N GLN A 311 -11.75 9.46 10.74
CA GLN A 311 -11.54 10.81 11.31
C GLN A 311 -12.54 11.13 12.43
N ARG A 312 -13.80 10.70 12.28
CA ARG A 312 -14.80 10.85 13.33
C ARG A 312 -14.33 10.21 14.63
N VAL A 313 -13.80 8.99 14.58
CA VAL A 313 -13.32 8.29 15.79
C VAL A 313 -12.02 8.92 16.29
N ALA A 314 -11.07 9.22 15.41
CA ALA A 314 -9.80 9.84 15.76
C ALA A 314 -9.93 11.22 16.43
N ARG A 315 -11.04 11.94 16.19
CA ARG A 315 -11.33 13.26 16.76
C ARG A 315 -12.37 13.24 17.88
N ASN A 316 -12.87 12.07 18.27
CA ASN A 316 -13.88 11.94 19.32
C ASN A 316 -13.22 11.58 20.65
N ARG A 317 -13.63 12.27 21.72
CA ARG A 317 -13.34 11.88 23.10
C ARG A 317 -14.64 11.50 23.80
N GLU A 318 -14.76 10.22 24.14
CA GLU A 318 -15.89 9.72 24.92
C GLU A 318 -15.82 10.24 26.37
N LEU A 319 -16.99 10.46 26.99
CA LEU A 319 -17.08 10.87 28.40
C LEU A 319 -16.89 9.66 29.33
N ASP A 320 -16.77 9.93 30.64
CA ASP A 320 -16.77 8.93 31.72
C ASP A 320 -15.71 7.81 31.58
N GLY A 321 -14.55 8.15 31.01
CA GLY A 321 -13.43 7.21 30.84
C GLY A 321 -13.54 6.30 29.62
N GLY A 322 -14.40 6.63 28.65
CA GLY A 322 -14.46 5.95 27.36
C GLY A 322 -13.24 6.21 26.46
N LEU A 323 -13.33 5.80 25.19
CA LEU A 323 -12.24 5.97 24.22
C LEU A 323 -11.86 7.46 24.03
N ASP A 324 -10.60 7.78 24.25
CA ASP A 324 -9.98 9.03 23.79
C ASP A 324 -9.32 8.79 22.43
N GLY A 325 -10.05 9.11 21.35
CA GLY A 325 -9.58 8.94 19.98
C GLY A 325 -8.25 9.67 19.69
N PRO A 326 -8.13 10.97 20.02
CA PRO A 326 -6.88 11.71 19.88
C PRO A 326 -5.69 11.05 20.58
N ALA A 327 -5.85 10.62 21.83
CA ALA A 327 -4.78 9.93 22.55
C ALA A 327 -4.46 8.57 21.91
N TYR A 328 -5.51 7.85 21.49
CA TYR A 328 -5.36 6.54 20.87
C TYR A 328 -4.53 6.61 19.59
N VAL A 329 -4.83 7.55 18.68
CA VAL A 329 -4.11 7.64 17.40
C VAL A 329 -2.63 7.98 17.56
N GLN A 330 -2.26 8.62 18.67
CA GLN A 330 -0.88 8.97 18.99
C GLN A 330 -0.08 7.84 19.66
N GLN A 331 -0.76 6.92 20.35
CA GLN A 331 -0.13 5.91 21.20
C GLN A 331 -0.22 4.48 20.64
N HIS A 332 -1.30 4.18 19.91
CA HIS A 332 -1.67 2.81 19.57
C HIS A 332 -1.63 2.51 18.06
N LEU A 333 -1.34 3.51 17.22
CA LEU A 333 -1.18 3.32 15.78
C LEU A 333 0.29 3.14 15.38
N HIS A 334 0.56 2.01 14.73
CA HIS A 334 1.79 1.75 14.00
C HIS A 334 1.62 2.25 12.55
N LEU A 335 2.19 3.39 12.20
CA LEU A 335 2.00 4.00 10.88
C LEU A 335 3.25 3.91 10.03
N LEU A 336 3.10 3.48 8.78
CA LEU A 336 4.17 3.51 7.78
C LEU A 336 3.87 4.56 6.72
N SER A 337 4.89 5.31 6.33
CA SER A 337 4.76 6.38 5.33
C SER A 337 4.47 5.82 3.95
N VAL A 338 3.37 6.26 3.31
CA VAL A 338 3.07 5.85 1.93
C VAL A 338 4.17 6.27 0.96
N SER A 339 4.75 7.47 1.13
CA SER A 339 5.78 7.96 0.21
C SER A 339 7.09 7.19 0.29
N ASP A 340 7.37 6.59 1.44
CA ASP A 340 8.67 5.96 1.70
C ASP A 340 8.59 4.45 1.45
N GLU A 341 7.41 3.86 1.66
CA GLU A 341 7.26 2.40 1.73
C GLU A 341 6.37 1.79 0.65
N MET A 342 5.64 2.59 -0.13
CA MET A 342 4.69 2.08 -1.12
C MET A 342 4.98 2.61 -2.52
N GLU A 343 5.28 1.71 -3.45
CA GLU A 343 5.25 2.01 -4.87
C GLU A 343 3.81 2.02 -5.37
N THR A 344 3.38 3.05 -6.10
CA THR A 344 1.97 3.23 -6.49
C THR A 344 1.73 3.13 -7.99
N GLY A 345 2.77 3.29 -8.83
CA GLY A 345 2.63 3.26 -10.29
C GLY A 345 1.62 4.28 -10.86
N PHE A 346 1.27 5.31 -10.08
CA PHE A 346 0.08 6.15 -10.31
C PHE A 346 0.18 7.02 -11.57
N VAL A 347 1.39 7.34 -12.04
CA VAL A 347 1.62 8.29 -13.15
C VAL A 347 2.43 7.73 -14.32
N LEU A 348 2.65 6.41 -14.36
CA LEU A 348 3.55 5.78 -15.34
C LEU A 348 2.89 4.62 -16.11
N GLY A 349 1.57 4.52 -16.22
CA GLY A 349 0.93 3.25 -16.62
C GLY A 349 1.47 2.61 -17.91
N GLU A 350 1.54 3.36 -19.01
CA GLU A 350 2.09 2.86 -20.28
C GLU A 350 3.60 2.63 -20.20
N GLN A 351 4.34 3.61 -19.66
CA GLN A 351 5.79 3.52 -19.51
C GLN A 351 6.20 2.32 -18.66
N LEU A 352 5.55 2.11 -17.52
CA LEU A 352 5.80 1.03 -16.60
C LEU A 352 5.43 -0.32 -17.21
N THR A 353 4.30 -0.41 -17.92
CA THR A 353 3.94 -1.63 -18.67
C THR A 353 5.02 -1.99 -19.68
N ARG A 354 5.55 -1.00 -20.40
CA ARG A 354 6.65 -1.20 -21.34
C ARG A 354 7.92 -1.66 -20.63
N LEU A 355 8.32 -1.00 -19.55
CA LEU A 355 9.53 -1.37 -18.80
C LEU A 355 9.46 -2.80 -18.25
N LEU A 356 8.30 -3.22 -17.74
CA LEU A 356 8.12 -4.56 -17.17
C LEU A 356 8.00 -5.68 -18.23
N THR A 357 7.70 -5.34 -19.48
CA THR A 357 7.67 -6.30 -20.58
C THR A 357 9.00 -6.42 -21.34
N LEU A 358 9.97 -5.54 -21.07
CA LEU A 358 11.31 -5.66 -21.64
C LEU A 358 12.02 -6.94 -21.16
N PRO A 359 12.75 -7.64 -22.04
CA PRO A 359 13.66 -8.71 -21.65
C PRO A 359 14.69 -8.22 -20.62
N VAL A 360 15.12 -9.10 -19.71
CA VAL A 360 16.15 -8.75 -18.71
C VAL A 360 17.52 -8.48 -19.35
N GLU A 361 17.74 -8.99 -20.57
CA GLU A 361 18.92 -8.72 -21.39
C GLU A 361 18.79 -7.47 -22.26
N ALA A 362 17.70 -6.70 -22.15
CA ALA A 362 17.54 -5.46 -22.89
C ALA A 362 18.68 -4.48 -22.52
N ASP A 363 19.47 -4.10 -23.52
CA ASP A 363 20.56 -3.14 -23.39
C ASP A 363 20.07 -1.69 -23.61
N GLY A 364 20.89 -0.72 -23.20
CA GLY A 364 20.62 0.70 -23.40
C GLY A 364 19.81 1.35 -22.27
N GLU A 365 19.36 2.58 -22.50
CA GLU A 365 18.75 3.43 -21.47
C GLU A 365 17.44 2.83 -20.91
N GLU A 366 16.60 2.25 -21.76
CA GLU A 366 15.33 1.66 -21.32
C GLU A 366 15.54 0.39 -20.48
N GLY A 367 16.47 -0.49 -20.87
CA GLY A 367 16.80 -1.68 -20.10
C GLY A 367 17.39 -1.35 -18.73
N GLU A 368 18.28 -0.36 -18.69
CA GLU A 368 18.83 0.16 -17.44
C GLU A 368 17.75 0.80 -16.55
N THR A 369 16.81 1.52 -17.16
CA THR A 369 15.66 2.10 -16.44
C THR A 369 14.77 1.02 -15.85
N ALA A 370 14.47 -0.04 -16.60
CA ALA A 370 13.66 -1.17 -16.12
C ALA A 370 14.35 -1.90 -14.97
N ARG A 371 15.65 -2.17 -15.12
CA ARG A 371 16.50 -2.76 -14.07
C ARG A 371 16.46 -1.94 -12.78
N GLN A 372 16.71 -0.64 -12.90
CA GLN A 372 16.75 0.27 -11.76
C GLN A 372 15.37 0.40 -11.08
N TYR A 373 14.30 0.43 -11.87
CA TYR A 373 12.94 0.39 -11.34
C TYR A 373 12.72 -0.87 -10.50
N VAL A 374 12.92 -2.06 -11.07
CA VAL A 374 12.64 -3.33 -10.38
C VAL A 374 13.46 -3.46 -9.10
N TYR A 375 14.77 -3.19 -9.15
CA TYR A 375 15.62 -3.32 -7.97
C TYR A 375 15.33 -2.26 -6.90
N ASN A 376 14.96 -1.03 -7.28
CA ASN A 376 14.51 -0.03 -6.31
C ASN A 376 13.17 -0.42 -5.69
N THR A 377 12.20 -0.88 -6.47
CA THR A 377 10.92 -1.34 -5.93
C THR A 377 11.13 -2.47 -4.93
N LEU A 378 11.94 -3.48 -5.28
CA LEU A 378 12.26 -4.59 -4.37
C LEU A 378 13.04 -4.14 -3.13
N GLY A 379 14.08 -3.33 -3.29
CA GLY A 379 14.98 -2.93 -2.20
C GLY A 379 14.42 -1.84 -1.27
N CYS A 380 13.58 -0.95 -1.80
CA CYS A 380 13.17 0.27 -1.11
C CYS A 380 11.68 0.31 -0.75
N SER A 381 10.81 -0.46 -1.39
CA SER A 381 9.37 -0.47 -1.10
C SER A 381 8.97 -1.71 -0.32
N SER A 382 8.12 -1.55 0.70
CA SER A 382 7.55 -2.68 1.44
C SER A 382 6.40 -3.36 0.68
N VAL A 383 5.70 -2.59 -0.15
CA VAL A 383 4.62 -3.05 -1.03
C VAL A 383 4.62 -2.25 -2.33
N ALA A 384 4.05 -2.82 -3.40
CA ALA A 384 3.62 -2.05 -4.56
C ALA A 384 2.11 -2.15 -4.71
N ASN A 385 1.38 -1.05 -4.53
CA ASN A 385 -0.07 -1.00 -4.69
C ASN A 385 -0.42 -0.39 -6.05
N TYR A 386 -0.56 -1.24 -7.06
CA TYR A 386 -1.02 -0.83 -8.38
C TYR A 386 -2.54 -0.71 -8.39
N HIS A 387 -3.05 0.37 -7.81
CA HIS A 387 -4.49 0.63 -7.80
C HIS A 387 -4.95 1.36 -9.07
N GLN A 388 -6.21 1.18 -9.46
CA GLN A 388 -6.78 1.86 -10.63
C GLN A 388 -7.03 3.35 -10.35
N GLY A 389 -7.14 3.72 -9.08
CA GLY A 389 -7.35 5.10 -8.63
C GLY A 389 -8.62 5.74 -9.21
N ILE A 390 -8.78 7.03 -8.96
CA ILE A 390 -9.80 7.83 -9.61
C ILE A 390 -9.21 8.38 -10.90
N LYS A 391 -9.91 8.14 -12.01
CA LYS A 391 -9.55 8.67 -13.32
C LYS A 391 -9.73 10.19 -13.30
N TYR A 392 -8.63 10.93 -13.45
CA TYR A 392 -8.69 12.37 -13.66
C TYR A 392 -8.52 12.67 -15.14
N ILE A 393 -9.40 13.51 -15.69
CA ILE A 393 -9.27 14.00 -17.06
C ILE A 393 -7.91 14.69 -17.20
N GLY A 394 -7.12 14.27 -18.19
CA GLY A 394 -5.79 14.82 -18.46
C GLY A 394 -4.63 14.19 -17.66
N VAL A 395 -4.90 13.21 -16.80
CA VAL A 395 -3.85 12.41 -16.12
C VAL A 395 -3.71 11.06 -16.84
N ALA A 396 -2.46 10.62 -17.05
CA ALA A 396 -2.19 9.32 -17.63
C ALA A 396 -2.88 8.19 -16.84
N ASN A 397 -3.34 7.15 -17.53
CA ASN A 397 -3.94 6.00 -16.86
C ASN A 397 -2.92 5.34 -15.93
N PRO A 398 -3.29 4.99 -14.68
CA PRO A 398 -2.45 4.16 -13.83
C PRO A 398 -2.19 2.80 -14.46
N VAL A 399 -1.07 2.16 -14.07
CA VAL A 399 -0.64 0.86 -14.64
C VAL A 399 -1.71 -0.23 -14.55
N ALA A 400 -2.44 -0.29 -13.43
CA ALA A 400 -3.52 -1.26 -13.25
C ALA A 400 -4.71 -1.02 -14.19
N THR A 401 -5.00 0.25 -14.50
CA THR A 401 -6.03 0.59 -15.50
C THR A 401 -5.56 0.15 -16.88
N GLN A 402 -4.29 0.36 -17.22
CA GLN A 402 -3.72 -0.09 -18.49
C GLN A 402 -3.83 -1.62 -18.63
N TRP A 403 -3.39 -2.39 -17.65
CA TRP A 403 -3.45 -3.86 -17.68
C TRP A 403 -4.87 -4.42 -17.78
N ASN A 404 -5.86 -3.71 -17.23
CA ASN A 404 -7.26 -4.13 -17.32
C ASN A 404 -7.93 -3.73 -18.64
N LEU A 405 -7.51 -2.62 -19.27
CA LEU A 405 -8.05 -2.17 -20.56
C LEU A 405 -7.46 -2.91 -21.76
N THR A 406 -6.20 -3.34 -21.64
CA THR A 406 -5.53 -4.19 -22.63
C THR A 406 -5.15 -5.50 -21.97
N PRO A 407 -6.09 -6.44 -21.76
CA PRO A 407 -5.75 -7.74 -21.18
C PRO A 407 -4.90 -8.52 -22.19
N ALA A 408 -3.59 -8.28 -22.18
CA ALA A 408 -2.62 -9.16 -22.80
C ALA A 408 -2.04 -10.03 -21.70
N GLU A 409 -1.84 -11.31 -21.99
CA GLU A 409 -1.09 -12.17 -21.10
C GLU A 409 0.34 -11.62 -20.94
N GLY A 410 0.85 -11.58 -19.72
CA GLY A 410 2.28 -11.35 -19.47
C GLY A 410 2.74 -9.91 -19.23
N HIS A 411 1.88 -8.90 -19.11
CA HIS A 411 2.30 -7.51 -18.82
C HIS A 411 3.25 -7.35 -17.61
N ASP A 412 3.09 -8.25 -16.65
CA ASP A 412 3.71 -8.28 -15.34
C ASP A 412 4.45 -9.60 -15.07
N SER A 413 4.53 -10.49 -16.06
CA SER A 413 4.91 -11.90 -15.87
C SER A 413 5.40 -12.60 -17.14
N LEU A 414 5.74 -11.85 -18.19
CA LEU A 414 6.32 -12.43 -19.40
C LEU A 414 7.66 -13.11 -19.07
N GLN A 415 7.83 -14.35 -19.53
CA GLN A 415 9.06 -15.11 -19.30
C GLN A 415 10.28 -14.35 -19.84
N GLY A 416 11.33 -14.27 -19.02
CA GLY A 416 12.57 -13.53 -19.30
C GLY A 416 12.44 -12.02 -19.18
N SER A 417 11.33 -11.48 -18.64
CA SER A 417 11.11 -10.03 -18.55
C SER A 417 11.40 -9.46 -17.15
N TRP A 418 11.55 -8.13 -17.08
CA TRP A 418 11.66 -7.41 -15.81
C TRP A 418 10.42 -7.57 -14.90
N GLY A 419 9.25 -7.79 -15.47
CA GLY A 419 8.01 -8.12 -14.74
C GLY A 419 8.10 -9.48 -14.04
N GLU A 420 8.59 -10.51 -14.73
CA GLU A 420 8.88 -11.81 -14.11
C GLU A 420 9.92 -11.66 -12.99
N GLN A 421 11.00 -10.89 -13.22
CA GLN A 421 12.03 -10.64 -12.21
C GLN A 421 11.47 -9.94 -10.97
N LEU A 422 10.57 -8.96 -11.12
CA LEU A 422 9.89 -8.30 -10.00
C LEU A 422 9.04 -9.30 -9.20
N ARG A 423 8.29 -10.18 -9.89
CA ARG A 423 7.48 -11.20 -9.22
C ARG A 423 8.34 -12.23 -8.50
N TYR A 424 9.40 -12.71 -9.13
CA TYR A 424 10.37 -13.60 -8.50
C TYR A 424 10.99 -12.95 -7.26
N GLY A 425 11.47 -11.72 -7.40
CA GLY A 425 12.01 -10.91 -6.31
C GLY A 425 11.05 -10.82 -5.10
N SER A 426 9.77 -10.57 -5.37
CA SER A 426 8.73 -10.41 -4.34
C SER A 426 8.48 -11.67 -3.51
N VAL A 427 8.84 -12.84 -4.01
CA VAL A 427 8.65 -14.12 -3.31
C VAL A 427 9.95 -14.60 -2.66
N HIS A 428 11.08 -14.46 -3.34
CA HIS A 428 12.32 -15.15 -2.95
C HIS A 428 13.27 -14.31 -2.09
N TYR A 429 13.07 -12.99 -2.03
CA TYR A 429 13.95 -12.09 -1.32
C TYR A 429 13.25 -11.29 -0.22
N GLN A 430 14.04 -10.90 0.77
CA GLN A 430 13.65 -10.05 1.89
C GLN A 430 14.62 -8.87 2.03
N GLN A 431 14.07 -7.73 2.40
CA GLN A 431 14.84 -6.51 2.65
C GLN A 431 15.58 -6.62 3.99
N THR A 432 16.79 -6.08 4.05
CA THR A 432 17.59 -6.00 5.29
C THR A 432 17.42 -4.68 6.04
N ARG A 433 16.83 -3.67 5.40
CA ARG A 433 16.56 -2.37 6.03
C ARG A 433 15.52 -2.49 7.12
N THR A 434 15.65 -1.69 8.18
CA THR A 434 14.64 -1.53 9.21
C THR A 434 13.57 -0.53 8.76
N LEU A 435 12.33 -0.74 9.19
CA LEU A 435 11.25 0.23 8.99
C LEU A 435 11.22 1.24 10.14
N GLU A 436 10.91 2.49 9.82
CA GLU A 436 10.73 3.56 10.80
C GLU A 436 9.27 4.01 10.82
N PRO A 437 8.50 3.69 11.87
CA PRO A 437 7.13 4.15 11.97
C PRO A 437 7.05 5.67 12.09
N VAL A 438 6.08 6.27 11.41
CA VAL A 438 5.76 7.69 11.50
C VAL A 438 4.66 7.93 12.53
N LYS A 439 4.50 9.17 12.95
CA LYS A 439 3.37 9.59 13.78
C LYS A 439 2.40 10.42 12.97
N MET A 440 1.11 10.24 13.27
CA MET A 440 0.08 11.15 12.80
C MET A 440 0.31 12.52 13.43
N LYS A 441 0.04 13.59 12.70
CA LYS A 441 0.00 14.94 13.27
C LYS A 441 -1.01 14.98 14.42
N GLU A 442 -0.74 15.80 15.43
CA GLU A 442 -1.65 15.93 16.57
C GLU A 442 -3.07 16.26 16.09
N VAL A 443 -4.04 15.52 16.62
CA VAL A 443 -5.44 15.61 16.23
C VAL A 443 -6.22 16.25 17.37
N GLU A 444 -6.79 17.42 17.14
CA GLU A 444 -7.65 18.07 18.15
C GLU A 444 -9.00 17.34 18.27
N ALA A 445 -9.51 17.24 19.49
CA ALA A 445 -10.85 16.71 19.73
C ALA A 445 -11.89 17.68 19.19
N THR A 446 -12.72 17.24 18.24
CA THR A 446 -13.81 18.05 17.66
C THR A 446 -15.19 17.57 18.12
N ALA A 447 -15.25 16.50 18.91
CA ALA A 447 -16.49 15.99 19.50
C ALA A 447 -16.25 15.47 20.94
N LEU A 448 -17.19 15.79 21.82
CA LEU A 448 -17.25 15.35 23.22
C LEU A 448 -18.60 14.69 23.47
N GLY A 449 -18.62 13.50 24.07
CA GLY A 449 -19.87 12.79 24.37
C GLY A 449 -19.77 11.29 24.20
N PRO A 450 -20.75 10.51 24.72
CA PRO A 450 -20.84 9.09 24.41
C PRO A 450 -20.88 8.89 22.90
N PHE A 451 -20.33 7.77 22.44
CA PHE A 451 -20.41 7.38 21.04
C PHE A 451 -21.88 7.10 20.67
N GLN A 452 -22.59 8.16 20.26
CA GLN A 452 -23.96 8.06 19.79
C GLN A 452 -23.92 7.59 18.34
N VAL A 453 -24.05 6.29 18.15
CA VAL A 453 -24.62 5.75 16.92
C VAL A 453 -26.05 6.26 16.91
N ALA A 454 -26.29 7.43 16.30
CA ALA A 454 -27.64 8.01 16.23
C ALA A 454 -28.58 6.95 15.64
N ASP A 455 -29.66 6.61 16.35
CA ASP A 455 -30.61 5.55 15.96
C ASP A 455 -31.18 5.73 14.55
#